data_AF-A0A978V386-F1
#
_entry.id   AF-A0A978V386-F1
#
_cell.length_a   1.000
_cell.length_b   1.000
_cell.length_c   1.000
_cell.angle_alpha   90.00
_cell.angle_beta   90.00
_cell.angle_gamma   90.00
#
_symmetry.space_group_name_H-M   'P 1'
#
loop_
_entity.id
_entity.type
_entity.pdbx_description
1 polymer ?
#
loop_
_entity_poly.entity_id
_entity_poly.type
_entity_poly.pdbx_seq_one_letter_code
_entity_poly.pdbx_strand_id
1 'polypeptide(L)'
;MDSDATWESRLPKNYMDIISRSDSASYLYPLPKEELYNHFLNHPTIIDNGTKSFAIDKKSEKSCYMIGARGLEIEHVEKPQYWQWKSLPVSRFSEVAELKEVWFLHIKEKIEKMMLPPGTYGVYFVYKLTENISVFRRVPVELSVDFMDK
;
A
#
# COMPACT_ATOMS: atom_id res chain seq x y z
N MET A 1 22.18 -29.77 0.43
CA MET A 1 22.48 -28.56 -0.34
C MET A 1 21.39 -27.56 0.01
N ASP A 2 21.77 -26.45 0.64
CA ASP A 2 20.87 -25.51 1.34
C ASP A 2 19.77 -24.94 0.44
N SER A 3 18.55 -25.46 0.57
CA SER A 3 17.35 -24.82 0.01
C SER A 3 17.16 -23.42 0.63
N ASP A 4 17.60 -23.24 1.86
CA ASP A 4 17.40 -22.00 2.62
C ASP A 4 18.28 -20.84 2.12
N ALA A 5 19.47 -21.14 1.58
CA ALA A 5 20.36 -20.14 0.99
C ALA A 5 19.84 -19.63 -0.37
N THR A 6 19.14 -20.50 -1.13
CA THR A 6 18.56 -20.12 -2.42
C THR A 6 17.34 -19.24 -2.25
N TRP A 7 16.47 -19.53 -1.28
CA TRP A 7 15.27 -18.72 -1.01
C TRP A 7 15.58 -17.39 -0.32
N GLU A 8 16.63 -17.31 0.50
CA GLU A 8 17.10 -16.04 1.10
C GLU A 8 17.33 -14.97 0.03
N SER A 9 17.93 -15.35 -1.10
CA SER A 9 18.25 -14.43 -2.20
C SER A 9 17.02 -13.86 -2.93
N ARG A 10 15.87 -14.54 -2.80
CA ARG A 10 14.60 -14.16 -3.45
C ARG A 10 13.72 -13.30 -2.55
N LEU A 11 13.94 -13.34 -1.24
CA LEU A 11 13.22 -12.48 -0.31
C LEU A 11 13.73 -11.04 -0.40
N PRO A 12 12.86 -10.04 -0.19
CA PRO A 12 13.30 -8.66 -0.02
C PRO A 12 14.31 -8.55 1.12
N LYS A 13 15.41 -7.81 0.96
CA LYS A 13 16.45 -7.70 2.00
C LYS A 13 15.93 -7.27 3.38
N ASN A 14 14.82 -6.55 3.43
CA ASN A 14 14.16 -6.06 4.64
C ASN A 14 12.94 -6.91 5.07
N TYR A 15 12.83 -8.18 4.64
CA TYR A 15 11.66 -9.01 4.91
C TYR A 15 11.38 -9.17 6.42
N MET A 16 12.43 -9.25 7.26
CA MET A 16 12.26 -9.34 8.71
C MET A 16 11.60 -8.08 9.31
N ASP A 17 11.92 -6.89 8.77
CA ASP A 17 11.30 -5.64 9.18
C ASP A 17 9.84 -5.55 8.70
N ILE A 18 9.55 -6.12 7.53
CA ILE A 18 8.17 -6.22 7.04
C ILE A 18 7.34 -7.11 7.97
N ILE A 19 7.90 -8.26 8.38
CA ILE A 19 7.23 -9.19 9.30
C ILE A 19 6.99 -8.51 10.66
N SER A 20 7.98 -7.82 11.21
CA SER A 20 7.87 -7.17 12.53
C SER A 20 6.78 -6.10 12.59
N ARG A 21 6.47 -5.47 11.44
CA ARG A 21 5.42 -4.47 11.28
C ARG A 21 4.04 -5.07 11.03
N SER A 22 3.92 -6.39 10.87
CA SER A 22 2.66 -7.07 10.56
C SER A 22 1.96 -7.59 11.81
N ASP A 23 0.63 -7.49 11.84
CA ASP A 23 -0.20 -8.15 12.86
C ASP A 23 -0.11 -9.68 12.79
N SER A 24 0.37 -10.23 11.65
CA SER A 24 0.58 -11.67 11.44
C SER A 24 2.01 -12.14 11.78
N ALA A 25 2.81 -11.32 12.46
CA ALA A 25 4.22 -11.61 12.73
C ALA A 25 4.46 -12.99 13.38
N SER A 26 3.62 -13.35 14.37
CA SER A 26 3.73 -14.63 15.09
C SER A 26 3.54 -15.86 14.18
N TYR A 27 2.76 -15.72 13.10
CA TYR A 27 2.56 -16.75 12.09
C TYR A 27 3.69 -16.76 11.06
N LEU A 28 4.22 -15.59 10.70
CA LEU A 28 5.21 -15.45 9.62
C LEU A 28 6.64 -15.77 10.04
N TYR A 29 7.05 -15.42 11.26
CA TYR A 29 8.40 -15.69 11.76
C TYR A 29 8.86 -17.15 11.70
N PRO A 30 8.03 -18.16 12.07
CA PRO A 30 8.48 -19.55 12.05
C PRO A 30 8.47 -20.18 10.64
N LEU A 31 7.97 -19.49 9.60
CA LEU A 31 7.87 -20.08 8.27
C LEU A 31 9.25 -20.29 7.64
N PRO A 32 9.47 -21.42 6.94
CA PRO A 32 10.59 -21.57 6.01
C PRO A 32 10.58 -20.45 4.97
N LYS A 33 11.76 -20.05 4.48
CA LYS A 33 11.87 -18.92 3.54
C LYS A 33 11.09 -19.10 2.25
N GLU A 34 11.01 -20.34 1.77
CA GLU A 34 10.17 -20.71 0.63
C GLU A 34 8.68 -20.41 0.88
N GLU A 35 8.17 -20.84 2.03
CA GLU A 35 6.78 -20.62 2.42
C GLU A 35 6.50 -19.14 2.68
N LEU A 36 7.45 -18.43 3.26
CA LEU A 36 7.38 -16.99 3.44
C LEU A 36 7.33 -16.24 2.10
N TYR A 37 8.17 -16.62 1.14
CA TYR A 37 8.14 -16.06 -0.20
C TYR A 37 6.79 -16.34 -0.87
N ASN A 38 6.31 -17.58 -0.79
CA ASN A 38 5.00 -17.97 -1.31
C ASN A 38 3.85 -17.22 -0.61
N HIS A 39 3.97 -16.92 0.68
CA HIS A 39 3.01 -16.09 1.40
C HIS A 39 2.96 -14.69 0.79
N PHE A 40 4.11 -14.00 0.68
CA PHE A 40 4.17 -12.64 0.12
C PHE A 40 3.73 -12.56 -1.34
N LEU A 41 3.90 -13.65 -2.10
CA LEU A 41 3.47 -13.73 -3.50
C LEU A 41 1.94 -13.84 -3.63
N ASN A 42 1.28 -14.53 -2.70
CA ASN A 42 -0.14 -14.88 -2.80
C ASN A 42 -1.07 -14.04 -1.92
N HIS A 43 -0.53 -13.44 -0.86
CA HIS A 43 -1.32 -12.72 0.13
C HIS A 43 -0.70 -11.35 0.41
N PRO A 44 -1.46 -10.25 0.27
CA PRO A 44 -1.03 -8.96 0.76
C PRO A 44 -0.88 -9.00 2.29
N THR A 45 0.35 -8.82 2.77
CA THR A 45 0.65 -8.76 4.21
C THR A 45 0.35 -7.36 4.71
N ILE A 46 -0.67 -7.23 5.56
CA ILE A 46 -1.03 -5.97 6.22
C ILE A 46 0.03 -5.61 7.27
N ILE A 47 0.50 -4.37 7.24
CA ILE A 47 1.54 -3.82 8.12
C ILE A 47 1.15 -2.42 8.60
N ASP A 48 1.89 -1.89 9.58
CA ASP A 48 1.72 -0.54 10.13
C ASP A 48 0.30 -0.29 10.65
N ASN A 49 -0.17 -1.14 11.58
CA ASN A 49 -1.50 -1.03 12.20
C ASN A 49 -2.63 -0.93 11.15
N GLY A 50 -2.55 -1.70 10.07
CA GLY A 50 -3.60 -1.73 9.05
C GLY A 50 -3.49 -0.66 7.97
N THR A 51 -2.50 0.23 8.02
CA THR A 51 -2.43 1.38 7.11
C THR A 51 -1.67 1.10 5.82
N LYS A 52 -0.80 0.10 5.81
CA LYS A 52 -0.03 -0.30 4.63
C LYS A 52 -0.14 -1.80 4.38
N SER A 53 0.21 -2.22 3.19
CA SER A 53 0.49 -3.64 2.97
C SER A 53 1.62 -3.83 1.99
N PHE A 54 2.31 -4.95 2.19
CA PHE A 54 3.38 -5.46 1.37
C PHE A 54 2.91 -6.69 0.58
N ALA A 55 3.43 -6.86 -0.63
CA ALA A 55 3.34 -8.09 -1.42
C ALA A 55 4.51 -8.17 -2.40
N ILE A 56 4.79 -9.36 -2.93
CA ILE A 56 5.64 -9.53 -4.10
C ILE A 56 4.71 -9.58 -5.33
N ASP A 57 4.93 -8.71 -6.30
CA ASP A 57 4.17 -8.73 -7.53
C ASP A 57 4.50 -9.99 -8.34
N LYS A 58 3.48 -10.77 -8.68
CA LYS A 58 3.65 -12.07 -9.35
C LYS A 58 4.32 -11.98 -10.72
N LYS A 59 4.15 -10.85 -11.42
CA LYS A 59 4.65 -10.70 -12.80
C LYS A 59 6.09 -10.21 -12.84
N SER A 60 6.41 -9.23 -11.99
CA SER A 60 7.73 -8.61 -11.94
C SER A 60 8.65 -9.23 -10.91
N GLU A 61 8.12 -10.03 -9.99
CA GLU A 61 8.82 -10.57 -8.81
C GLU A 61 9.42 -9.48 -7.91
N LYS A 62 8.90 -8.24 -8.00
CA LYS A 62 9.37 -7.09 -7.23
C LYS A 62 8.47 -6.80 -6.04
N SER A 63 9.08 -6.24 -5.00
CA SER A 63 8.40 -5.67 -3.86
C SER A 63 7.37 -4.62 -4.27
N CYS A 64 6.15 -4.78 -3.79
CA CYS A 64 5.04 -3.85 -3.98
C CYS A 64 4.49 -3.43 -2.61
N TYR A 65 4.51 -2.12 -2.36
CA TYR A 65 3.84 -1.52 -1.21
C TYR A 65 2.61 -0.77 -1.69
N MET A 66 1.57 -0.79 -0.89
CA MET A 66 0.43 0.11 -1.08
C MET A 66 -0.04 0.62 0.27
N ILE A 67 -0.52 1.85 0.24
CA ILE A 67 -0.87 2.64 1.41
C ILE A 67 -2.37 2.88 1.33
N GLY A 68 -3.09 2.45 2.36
CA GLY A 68 -4.52 2.65 2.46
C GLY A 68 -4.83 4.10 2.81
N ALA A 69 -6.08 4.53 2.60
CA ALA A 69 -6.47 5.91 2.87
C ALA A 69 -6.22 6.35 4.33
N ARG A 70 -6.28 5.42 5.29
CA ARG A 70 -5.93 5.66 6.70
C ARG A 70 -4.45 5.94 6.94
N GLY A 71 -3.58 5.56 6.02
CA GLY A 71 -2.15 5.85 6.05
C GLY A 71 -1.76 7.13 5.31
N LEU A 72 -2.70 7.86 4.70
CA LEU A 72 -2.43 9.06 3.91
C LEU A 72 -2.83 10.32 4.68
N GLU A 73 -2.09 11.41 4.45
CA GLU A 73 -2.52 12.75 4.84
C GLU A 73 -3.44 13.30 3.73
N ILE A 74 -4.75 13.27 3.97
CA ILE A 74 -5.76 13.72 3.01
C ILE A 74 -6.37 15.02 3.53
N GLU A 75 -6.39 16.06 2.70
CA GLU A 75 -6.91 17.36 3.09
C GLU A 75 -8.42 17.30 3.39
N HIS A 76 -8.79 17.83 4.55
CA HIS A 76 -10.17 17.86 5.04
C HIS A 76 -10.84 16.50 5.27
N VAL A 77 -10.09 15.40 5.36
CA VAL A 77 -10.65 14.04 5.52
C VAL A 77 -11.45 13.86 6.82
N GLU A 78 -11.21 14.72 7.81
CA GLU A 78 -11.96 14.81 9.05
C GLU A 78 -13.36 15.42 8.89
N LYS A 79 -13.64 16.10 7.78
CA LYS A 79 -14.88 16.85 7.54
C LYS A 79 -15.93 15.97 6.85
N PRO A 80 -17.01 15.57 7.55
CA PRO A 80 -18.00 14.64 7.00
C PRO A 80 -18.83 15.22 5.85
N GLN A 81 -18.84 16.54 5.66
CA GLN A 81 -19.42 17.18 4.48
C GLN A 81 -18.68 16.84 3.18
N TYR A 82 -17.38 16.55 3.26
CA TYR A 82 -16.53 16.29 2.10
C TYR A 82 -16.15 14.82 1.96
N TRP A 83 -16.00 14.12 3.08
CA TRP A 83 -15.52 12.74 3.10
C TRP A 83 -16.43 11.83 3.93
N GLN A 84 -16.37 10.54 3.64
CA GLN A 84 -16.89 9.50 4.53
C GLN A 84 -15.95 8.30 4.54
N TRP A 85 -15.78 7.70 5.72
CA TRP A 85 -15.09 6.43 5.87
C TRP A 85 -16.07 5.29 5.66
N LYS A 86 -15.68 4.31 4.84
CA LYS A 86 -16.50 3.13 4.57
C LYS A 86 -15.67 1.87 4.53
N SER A 87 -16.27 0.76 4.94
CA SER A 87 -15.74 -0.55 4.62
C SER A 87 -16.20 -0.98 3.24
N LEU A 88 -15.27 -1.48 2.42
CA LEU A 88 -15.56 -2.08 1.12
C LEU A 88 -15.03 -3.51 1.11
N PRO A 89 -15.87 -4.54 0.89
CA PRO A 89 -15.42 -5.93 0.89
C PRO A 89 -14.31 -6.25 -0.13
N VAL A 90 -14.23 -5.47 -1.20
CA VAL A 90 -13.19 -5.61 -2.25
C VAL A 90 -11.87 -4.93 -1.90
N SER A 91 -11.85 -4.11 -0.84
CA SER A 91 -10.64 -3.46 -0.36
C SER A 91 -9.86 -4.42 0.52
N ARG A 92 -8.54 -4.43 0.38
CA ARG A 92 -7.64 -5.12 1.31
C ARG A 92 -7.48 -4.38 2.65
N PHE A 93 -7.89 -3.12 2.70
CA PHE A 93 -7.90 -2.30 3.91
C PHE A 93 -9.31 -2.24 4.50
N SER A 94 -9.39 -2.21 5.83
CA SER A 94 -10.65 -2.19 6.59
C SER A 94 -11.57 -1.03 6.20
N GLU A 95 -10.97 0.14 5.95
CA GLU A 95 -11.66 1.36 5.57
C GLU A 95 -11.02 2.03 4.35
N VAL A 96 -11.87 2.65 3.54
CA VAL A 96 -11.51 3.55 2.45
C VAL A 96 -12.11 4.94 2.70
N ALA A 97 -11.49 5.96 2.12
CA ALA A 97 -12.04 7.32 2.09
C ALA A 97 -12.85 7.51 0.80
N GLU A 98 -14.15 7.72 0.92
CA GLU A 98 -15.01 8.10 -0.19
C GLU A 98 -15.18 9.62 -0.21
N LEU A 99 -14.78 10.22 -1.32
CA LEU A 99 -14.95 11.64 -1.57
C LEU A 99 -16.38 11.93 -2.01
N LYS A 100 -17.04 12.88 -1.32
CA LYS A 100 -18.38 13.38 -1.67
C LYS A 100 -18.30 14.57 -2.61
N GLU A 101 -17.61 15.62 -2.19
CA GLU A 101 -17.48 16.88 -2.93
C GLU A 101 -16.31 17.69 -2.36
N VAL A 102 -15.40 18.17 -3.22
CA VAL A 102 -14.34 19.15 -2.89
C VAL A 102 -13.98 19.94 -4.14
N TRP A 103 -13.38 21.11 -3.95
CA TRP A 103 -12.87 21.97 -5.03
C TRP A 103 -11.51 21.51 -5.57
N PHE A 104 -10.70 20.84 -4.75
CA PHE A 104 -9.42 20.25 -5.10
C PHE A 104 -9.12 19.04 -4.20
N LEU A 105 -8.33 18.10 -4.70
CA LEU A 105 -7.92 16.91 -3.97
C LEU A 105 -6.41 16.97 -3.71
N HIS A 106 -6.03 17.11 -2.45
CA HIS A 106 -4.63 17.09 -2.04
C HIS A 106 -4.40 15.93 -1.09
N ILE A 107 -3.49 15.04 -1.48
CA ILE A 107 -3.10 13.85 -0.75
C ILE A 107 -1.59 13.87 -0.63
N LYS A 108 -1.07 13.73 0.58
CA LYS A 108 0.36 13.64 0.86
C LYS A 108 0.66 12.33 1.55
N GLU A 109 1.88 11.86 1.34
CA GLU A 109 2.41 10.76 2.11
C GLU A 109 3.93 10.87 2.22
N LYS A 110 4.46 10.38 3.36
CA LYS A 110 5.89 10.26 3.56
C LYS A 110 6.29 8.79 3.47
N ILE A 111 6.94 8.42 2.38
CA ILE A 111 7.43 7.06 2.18
C ILE A 111 8.82 6.92 2.78
N GLU A 112 9.00 5.95 3.67
CA GLU A 112 10.29 5.64 4.28
C GLU A 112 11.29 5.15 3.21
N LYS A 113 12.53 5.65 3.28
CA LYS A 113 13.60 5.26 2.35
C LYS A 113 13.85 3.74 2.33
N MET A 114 13.65 3.07 3.46
CA MET A 114 13.83 1.62 3.57
C MET A 114 12.80 0.83 2.74
N MET A 115 11.62 1.40 2.50
CA MET A 115 10.60 0.80 1.63
C MET A 115 10.94 0.94 0.15
N LEU A 116 11.73 1.96 -0.20
CA LEU A 116 12.14 2.29 -1.56
C LEU A 116 13.67 2.27 -1.68
N PRO A 117 14.32 1.08 -1.61
CA PRO A 117 15.75 0.98 -1.89
C PRO A 117 16.09 1.55 -3.28
N PRO A 118 17.36 1.89 -3.58
CA PRO A 118 17.73 2.46 -4.87
C PRO A 118 17.19 1.64 -6.06
N GLY A 119 16.43 2.29 -6.95
CA GLY A 119 15.77 1.62 -8.06
C GLY A 119 14.75 2.51 -8.76
N THR A 120 14.05 1.91 -9.74
CA THR A 120 12.96 2.56 -10.48
C THR A 120 11.63 2.04 -9.96
N TYR A 121 10.73 2.96 -9.61
CA TYR A 121 9.43 2.66 -9.04
C TYR A 121 8.31 3.19 -9.93
N GLY A 122 7.25 2.40 -10.07
CA GLY A 122 5.97 2.88 -10.55
C GLY A 122 5.14 3.35 -9.35
N VAL A 123 4.64 4.57 -9.41
CA VAL A 123 3.70 5.11 -8.42
C VAL A 123 2.32 5.15 -9.05
N TYR A 124 1.34 4.57 -8.38
CA TYR A 124 -0.02 4.45 -8.88
C TYR A 124 -1.00 5.01 -7.87
N PHE A 125 -1.89 5.89 -8.32
CA PHE A 125 -3.05 6.30 -7.56
C PHE A 125 -4.22 5.36 -7.89
N VAL A 126 -4.57 4.48 -6.93
CA VAL A 126 -5.63 3.47 -7.11
C VAL A 126 -6.92 3.98 -6.49
N TYR A 127 -7.97 4.11 -7.31
CA TYR A 127 -9.28 4.59 -6.88
C TYR A 127 -10.41 3.83 -7.57
N LYS A 128 -11.62 3.94 -7.02
CA LYS A 128 -12.85 3.43 -7.61
C LYS A 128 -13.84 4.57 -7.79
N LEU A 129 -14.39 4.70 -8.99
CA LEU A 129 -15.47 5.66 -9.26
C LEU A 129 -16.80 5.09 -8.77
N THR A 130 -17.60 5.95 -8.13
CA THR A 130 -19.00 5.66 -7.81
C THR A 130 -19.88 6.07 -8.99
N GLU A 131 -21.11 5.54 -9.08
CA GLU A 131 -21.99 5.73 -10.24
C GLU A 131 -22.35 7.20 -10.53
N ASN A 132 -22.13 8.11 -9.56
CA ASN A 132 -22.38 9.54 -9.70
C ASN A 132 -21.13 10.29 -10.20
N ILE A 133 -20.73 10.00 -11.45
CA ILE A 133 -19.45 10.41 -12.06
C ILE A 133 -19.51 11.83 -12.68
N SER A 134 -20.56 12.63 -12.42
CA SER A 134 -20.76 13.90 -13.12
C SER A 134 -19.63 14.92 -12.87
N VAL A 135 -18.98 14.84 -11.71
CA VAL A 135 -17.95 15.79 -11.26
C VAL A 135 -16.61 15.55 -11.97
N PHE A 136 -16.14 14.30 -12.04
CA PHE A 136 -14.84 13.96 -12.67
C PHE A 136 -14.89 13.89 -14.20
N ARG A 137 -16.08 13.85 -14.82
CA ARG A 137 -16.21 13.88 -16.29
C ARG A 137 -15.91 15.26 -16.91
N ARG A 138 -15.90 16.32 -16.10
CA ARG A 138 -15.79 17.71 -16.61
C ARG A 138 -14.47 18.39 -16.29
N VAL A 139 -13.70 17.88 -15.33
CA VAL A 139 -12.44 18.51 -14.87
C VAL A 139 -11.33 17.45 -14.85
N PRO A 140 -10.22 17.64 -15.58
CA PRO A 140 -9.09 16.74 -15.52
C PRO A 140 -8.47 16.73 -14.12
N VAL A 141 -8.11 15.55 -13.64
CA VAL A 141 -7.36 15.38 -12.38
C VAL A 141 -5.89 15.50 -12.70
N GLU A 142 -5.21 16.46 -12.07
CA GLU A 142 -3.76 16.57 -12.08
C GLU A 142 -3.18 15.75 -10.92
N LEU A 143 -2.23 14.87 -11.23
CA LEU A 143 -1.48 14.08 -10.25
C LEU A 143 -0.01 14.47 -10.34
N SER A 144 0.52 15.11 -9.31
CA SER A 144 1.96 15.33 -9.14
C SER A 144 2.51 14.38 -8.07
N VAL A 145 3.76 13.98 -8.23
CA VAL A 145 4.50 13.20 -7.23
C VAL A 145 5.81 13.93 -6.97
N ASP A 146 5.93 14.49 -5.77
CA ASP A 146 7.10 15.26 -5.35
C ASP A 146 7.93 14.45 -4.35
N PHE A 147 9.21 14.29 -4.64
CA PHE A 147 10.16 13.68 -3.73
C PHE A 147 10.79 14.78 -2.86
N MET A 148 10.43 14.82 -1.58
CA MET A 148 11.04 15.75 -0.63
C MET A 148 12.34 15.14 -0.09
N ASP A 149 13.48 15.64 -0.54
CA ASP A 149 14.77 15.37 0.09
C ASP A 149 14.82 16.08 1.46
N LYS A 150 15.18 15.34 2.51
CA LYS A 150 15.51 15.88 3.83
C LYS A 150 17.01 16.04 3.99
#